data_AF-A0A485LP18-F1
#
_entry.id   AF-A0A485LP18-F1
#
_cell.length_a   1.000
_cell.length_b   1.000
_cell.length_c   1.000
_cell.angle_alpha   90.00
_cell.angle_beta   90.00
_cell.angle_gamma   90.00
#
_symmetry.space_group_name_H-M   'P 1'
#
loop_
_entity.id
_entity.type
_entity.pdbx_description
1 polymer ?
#
loop_
_entity_poly.entity_id
_entity_poly.type
_entity_poly.pdbx_seq_one_letter_code
_entity_poly.pdbx_strand_id
1 'polypeptide(L)'
;MPSAIAAAASVAPMSCTAPLVFEVACPETKTRWVLRRRHSHFLALAKHLRVLHKAARGQPVVAHLLRTLLEVDFPSYDHLQAFAVRLAAIRLDCIALAMDPCQDQEVLYRTNQLYTLLTEFLHVPTLQVQEELRSVVSAAHSQSRNKDLVVERLLALVDCATANDLFIFELNDLFQLRHVAAWAK
;
A
#
# COMPACT_ATOMS: atom_id res chain seq x y z
N MET A 1 2.75 13.28 -7.68
CA MET A 1 3.33 12.68 -8.90
C MET A 1 2.85 11.25 -8.95
N PRO A 2 2.38 10.73 -10.09
CA PRO A 2 1.92 9.34 -10.17
C PRO A 2 3.09 8.39 -9.96
N SER A 3 2.99 7.48 -8.99
CA SER A 3 4.06 6.54 -8.68
C SER A 3 4.31 5.56 -9.82
N ALA A 4 5.56 5.45 -10.26
CA ALA A 4 5.95 4.64 -11.41
C ALA A 4 6.25 3.20 -10.96
N ILE A 5 5.22 2.37 -10.79
CA ILE A 5 5.39 0.95 -10.48
C ILE A 5 5.44 0.13 -11.77
N ALA A 6 6.40 -0.78 -11.85
CA ALA A 6 6.53 -1.72 -12.95
C ALA A 6 6.26 -3.15 -12.44
N ALA A 7 5.49 -3.92 -13.20
CA ALA A 7 5.45 -5.37 -13.02
C ALA A 7 6.02 -6.03 -14.25
N ALA A 8 6.89 -7.01 -14.05
CA ALA A 8 7.37 -7.90 -15.10
C ALA A 8 6.71 -9.27 -14.92
N ALA A 9 6.31 -9.88 -16.03
CA ALA A 9 5.55 -11.12 -16.06
C ALA A 9 6.40 -12.27 -16.60
N SER A 10 6.28 -13.45 -16.00
CA SER A 10 6.89 -14.69 -16.53
C SER A 10 5.79 -15.64 -17.00
N VAL A 11 5.91 -16.06 -18.26
CA VAL A 11 5.09 -16.97 -19.10
C VAL A 11 3.87 -17.64 -18.43
N ALA A 12 2.68 -17.37 -19.00
CA ALA A 12 1.41 -17.92 -18.54
C ALA A 12 1.11 -19.33 -19.12
N PRO A 13 0.82 -20.34 -18.28
CA PRO A 13 0.13 -21.55 -18.73
C PRO A 13 -1.37 -21.27 -18.94
N MET A 14 -1.92 -21.68 -20.10
CA MET A 14 -3.32 -21.44 -20.52
C MET A 14 -4.39 -22.21 -19.71
N SER A 15 -4.07 -22.76 -18.53
CA SER A 15 -5.05 -23.46 -17.70
C SER A 15 -5.56 -22.58 -16.55
N CYS A 16 -6.89 -22.47 -16.43
CA CYS A 16 -7.59 -21.60 -15.48
C CYS A 16 -7.33 -21.92 -13.98
N THR A 17 -6.61 -23.00 -13.71
CA THR A 17 -6.28 -23.51 -12.37
C THR A 17 -4.87 -23.18 -11.88
N ALA A 18 -3.94 -22.84 -12.79
CA ALA A 18 -2.56 -22.56 -12.42
C ALA A 18 -2.41 -21.18 -11.73
N PRO A 19 -1.52 -21.05 -10.74
CA PRO A 19 -1.19 -19.73 -10.19
C PRO A 19 -0.41 -18.91 -11.22
N LEU A 20 -0.82 -17.66 -11.41
CA LEU A 20 -0.09 -16.65 -12.17
C LEU A 20 1.03 -16.08 -11.29
N VAL A 21 2.17 -15.80 -11.90
CA VAL A 21 3.37 -15.30 -11.22
C VAL A 21 3.76 -13.95 -11.81
N PHE A 22 3.73 -12.90 -10.99
CA PHE A 22 4.15 -11.56 -11.36
C PHE A 22 5.35 -11.15 -10.51
N GLU A 23 6.37 -10.56 -11.11
CA GLU A 23 7.40 -9.81 -10.38
C GLU A 23 6.91 -8.37 -10.26
N VAL A 24 6.72 -7.89 -9.04
CA VAL A 24 6.33 -6.51 -8.75
C VAL A 24 7.59 -5.77 -8.31
N ALA A 25 7.87 -4.65 -8.98
CA ALA A 25 8.99 -3.79 -8.66
C ALA A 25 8.49 -2.36 -8.41
N CYS A 26 8.87 -1.79 -7.27
CA CYS A 26 8.70 -0.38 -6.97
C CYS A 26 10.08 0.32 -7.06
N PRO A 27 10.35 1.07 -8.14
CA PRO A 27 11.59 1.80 -8.30
C PRO A 27 11.82 2.88 -7.24
N GLU A 28 10.74 3.51 -6.77
CA GLU A 28 10.79 4.62 -5.80
C GLU A 28 11.38 4.17 -4.47
N THR A 29 10.94 3.02 -3.99
CA THR A 29 11.39 2.42 -2.72
C THR A 29 12.49 1.38 -2.93
N LYS A 30 12.90 1.15 -4.19
CA LYS A 30 13.86 0.11 -4.59
C LYS A 30 13.47 -1.30 -4.09
N THR A 31 12.19 -1.56 -3.88
CA THR A 31 11.68 -2.87 -3.45
C THR A 31 11.22 -3.71 -4.64
N ARG A 32 11.42 -5.03 -4.54
CA ARG A 32 10.85 -6.00 -5.48
C ARG A 32 10.43 -7.27 -4.76
N TRP A 33 9.37 -7.90 -5.25
CA TRP A 33 8.88 -9.19 -4.74
C TRP A 33 8.09 -9.95 -5.80
N VAL A 34 7.82 -11.23 -5.53
CA VAL A 34 7.07 -12.10 -6.44
C VAL A 34 5.65 -12.32 -5.90
N LEU A 35 4.65 -11.94 -6.69
CA LEU A 35 3.23 -12.18 -6.43
C LEU A 35 2.79 -13.48 -7.10
N ARG A 36 2.25 -14.41 -6.31
CA ARG A 36 1.65 -15.66 -6.82
C ARG A 36 0.16 -15.70 -6.51
N ARG A 37 -0.68 -15.59 -7.55
CA ARG A 37 -2.15 -15.51 -7.41
C ARG A 37 -2.88 -16.16 -8.56
N ARG A 38 -4.05 -16.73 -8.28
CA ARG A 38 -4.95 -17.26 -9.32
C ARG A 38 -5.88 -16.16 -9.82
N HIS A 39 -6.38 -16.29 -11.04
CA HIS A 39 -7.36 -15.37 -11.64
C HIS A 39 -8.58 -15.13 -10.72
N SER A 40 -9.11 -16.19 -10.11
CA SER A 40 -10.25 -16.10 -9.18
C SER A 40 -9.99 -15.21 -7.97
N HIS A 41 -8.75 -15.15 -7.47
CA HIS A 41 -8.39 -14.30 -6.33
C HIS A 41 -8.48 -12.81 -6.71
N PHE A 42 -8.03 -12.44 -7.92
CA PHE A 42 -8.17 -11.07 -8.42
C PHE A 42 -9.62 -10.66 -8.57
N LEU A 43 -10.48 -11.55 -9.11
CA LEU A 43 -11.92 -11.29 -9.21
C LEU A 43 -12.57 -11.11 -7.83
N ALA A 44 -12.21 -11.94 -6.85
CA ALA A 44 -12.71 -11.83 -5.49
C ALA A 44 -12.29 -10.50 -4.84
N LEU A 45 -11.02 -10.11 -4.97
CA LEU A 45 -10.54 -8.83 -4.49
C LEU A 45 -11.25 -7.67 -5.16
N ALA A 46 -11.39 -7.68 -6.49
CA ALA A 46 -12.07 -6.62 -7.23
C ALA A 46 -13.54 -6.46 -6.79
N LYS A 47 -14.24 -7.56 -6.50
CA LYS A 47 -15.59 -7.50 -5.91
C LYS A 47 -15.56 -6.85 -4.53
N HIS A 48 -14.61 -7.22 -3.67
CA HIS A 48 -14.45 -6.62 -2.34
C HIS A 48 -14.15 -5.12 -2.42
N LEU A 49 -13.22 -4.71 -3.29
CA LEU A 49 -12.87 -3.30 -3.51
C LEU A 49 -14.06 -2.46 -4.01
N ARG A 50 -14.95 -3.05 -4.84
CA ARG A 50 -16.20 -2.38 -5.25
C ARG A 50 -17.15 -2.12 -4.08
N VAL A 51 -17.22 -3.06 -3.13
CA VAL A 51 -18.02 -2.88 -1.90
C VAL A 51 -17.41 -1.77 -1.04
N LEU A 52 -16.09 -1.80 -0.83
CA LEU A 52 -15.38 -0.76 -0.08
C LEU A 52 -15.54 0.62 -0.72
N HIS A 53 -15.45 0.74 -2.05
CA HIS A 53 -15.66 2.01 -2.74
C HIS A 53 -17.08 2.56 -2.56
N LYS A 54 -18.10 1.68 -2.55
CA LYS A 54 -19.48 2.12 -2.25
C LYS A 54 -19.61 2.62 -0.81
N ALA A 55 -18.94 1.98 0.14
CA ALA A 55 -18.94 2.40 1.54
C ALA A 55 -18.15 3.71 1.75
N ALA A 56 -17.09 3.94 0.97
CA ALA A 56 -16.22 5.11 1.06
C ALA A 56 -16.80 6.38 0.37
N ARG A 57 -18.08 6.39 -0.05
CA ARG A 57 -18.68 7.55 -0.75
C ARG A 57 -18.68 8.83 0.07
N GLY A 58 -18.68 8.74 1.40
CA GLY A 58 -18.54 9.90 2.29
C GLY A 58 -17.12 10.46 2.40
N GLN A 59 -16.13 9.75 1.85
CA GLN A 59 -14.70 10.05 2.00
C GLN A 59 -14.07 10.17 0.61
N PRO A 60 -14.03 11.39 0.03
CA PRO A 60 -13.65 11.58 -1.37
C PRO A 60 -12.22 11.11 -1.66
N VAL A 61 -11.31 11.21 -0.70
CA VAL A 61 -9.91 10.76 -0.83
C VAL A 61 -9.83 9.25 -1.05
N VAL A 62 -10.47 8.46 -0.19
CA VAL A 62 -10.47 6.98 -0.28
C VAL A 62 -11.25 6.51 -1.52
N ALA A 63 -12.38 7.16 -1.81
CA ALA A 63 -13.14 6.88 -3.02
C ALA A 63 -12.30 7.13 -4.29
N HIS A 64 -11.53 8.23 -4.31
CA HIS A 64 -10.66 8.56 -5.44
C HIS A 64 -9.58 7.49 -5.68
N LEU A 65 -8.91 7.02 -4.62
CA LEU A 65 -7.93 5.94 -4.74
C LEU A 65 -8.55 4.69 -5.37
N LEU A 66 -9.68 4.26 -4.83
CA LEU A 66 -10.36 3.03 -5.27
C LEU A 66 -10.93 3.15 -6.68
N ARG A 67 -11.38 4.33 -7.11
CA ARG A 67 -11.96 4.55 -8.45
C ARG A 67 -11.03 4.06 -9.56
N THR A 68 -9.73 4.33 -9.44
CA THR A 68 -8.73 3.95 -10.44
C THR A 68 -8.56 2.43 -10.61
N LEU A 69 -8.98 1.63 -9.63
CA LEU A 69 -8.99 0.16 -9.70
C LEU A 69 -10.26 -0.40 -10.33
N LEU A 70 -11.37 0.33 -10.24
CA LEU A 70 -12.68 -0.17 -10.64
C LEU A 70 -12.94 -0.08 -12.15
N GLU A 71 -12.14 0.73 -12.85
CA GLU A 71 -12.22 0.94 -14.30
C GLU A 71 -11.55 -0.19 -15.10
N VAL A 72 -10.89 -1.16 -14.44
CA VAL A 72 -10.20 -2.26 -15.10
C VAL A 72 -11.12 -3.47 -15.22
N ASP A 73 -11.47 -3.82 -16.46
CA ASP A 73 -12.07 -5.11 -16.79
C ASP A 73 -10.99 -6.20 -16.88
N PHE A 74 -11.33 -7.46 -16.55
CA PHE A 74 -10.38 -8.58 -16.48
C PHE A 74 -10.53 -9.61 -17.61
N PRO A 75 -10.38 -9.26 -18.90
CA PRO A 75 -10.48 -10.25 -19.97
C PRO A 75 -9.16 -10.97 -20.27
N SER A 76 -8.00 -10.44 -19.84
CA SER A 76 -6.69 -11.02 -20.20
C SER A 76 -5.63 -10.91 -19.10
N TYR A 77 -4.51 -11.61 -19.30
CA TYR A 77 -3.34 -11.60 -18.44
C TYR A 77 -2.77 -10.19 -18.23
N ASP A 78 -2.66 -9.39 -19.30
CA ASP A 78 -2.11 -8.03 -19.24
C ASP A 78 -2.95 -7.11 -18.34
N HIS A 79 -4.28 -7.30 -18.32
CA HIS A 79 -5.16 -6.59 -17.42
C HIS A 79 -4.91 -6.95 -15.95
N LEU A 80 -4.62 -8.22 -15.65
CA LEU A 80 -4.27 -8.65 -14.29
C LEU A 80 -2.92 -8.09 -13.85
N GLN A 81 -1.94 -8.05 -14.75
CA GLN A 81 -0.65 -7.43 -14.48
C GLN A 81 -0.79 -5.94 -14.20
N ALA A 82 -1.53 -5.22 -15.05
CA ALA A 82 -1.82 -3.80 -14.85
C ALA A 82 -2.59 -3.55 -13.56
N PHE A 83 -3.53 -4.43 -13.22
CA PHE A 83 -4.26 -4.36 -11.95
C PHE A 83 -3.33 -4.58 -10.75
N ALA A 84 -2.44 -5.57 -10.78
CA ALA A 84 -1.46 -5.81 -9.72
C ALA A 84 -0.52 -4.61 -9.49
N VAL A 85 -0.08 -3.96 -10.58
CA VAL A 85 0.69 -2.70 -10.53
C VAL A 85 -0.09 -1.61 -9.81
N ARG A 86 -1.37 -1.41 -10.17
CA ARG A 86 -2.23 -0.40 -9.53
C ARG A 86 -2.49 -0.70 -8.05
N LEU A 87 -2.66 -1.97 -7.68
CA LEU A 87 -2.80 -2.37 -6.27
C LEU A 87 -1.55 -1.98 -5.46
N ALA A 88 -0.36 -2.24 -6.02
CA ALA A 88 0.88 -1.85 -5.37
C ALA A 88 1.01 -0.32 -5.26
N ALA A 89 0.55 0.43 -6.27
CA ALA A 89 0.62 1.90 -6.26
C ALA A 89 -0.28 2.48 -5.18
N ILE A 90 -1.52 2.00 -5.11
CA ILE A 90 -2.46 2.44 -4.08
C ILE A 90 -2.00 2.06 -2.68
N ARG A 91 -1.29 0.93 -2.53
CA ARG A 91 -0.66 0.60 -1.24
C ARG A 91 0.32 1.69 -0.81
N LEU A 92 1.17 2.17 -1.71
CA LEU A 92 2.10 3.26 -1.41
C LEU A 92 1.37 4.58 -1.16
N ASP A 93 0.32 4.87 -1.93
CA ASP A 93 -0.53 6.05 -1.69
C ASP A 93 -1.17 6.00 -0.29
N CYS A 94 -1.55 4.82 0.21
CA CYS A 94 -2.06 4.65 1.57
C CYS A 94 -1.00 5.02 2.62
N ILE A 95 0.26 4.63 2.41
CA ILE A 95 1.37 5.02 3.30
C ILE A 95 1.58 6.53 3.23
N ALA A 96 1.62 7.11 2.03
CA ALA A 96 1.81 8.54 1.85
C ALA A 96 0.68 9.37 2.49
N LEU A 97 -0.57 8.94 2.34
CA LEU A 97 -1.73 9.57 2.99
C LEU A 97 -1.64 9.49 4.52
N ALA A 98 -1.15 8.39 5.07
CA ALA A 98 -0.99 8.26 6.51
C ALA A 98 0.04 9.24 7.08
N MET A 99 1.02 9.64 6.26
CA MET A 99 2.03 10.63 6.62
C MET A 99 1.53 12.07 6.54
N ASP A 100 0.42 12.34 5.87
CA ASP A 100 -0.13 13.70 5.73
C ASP A 100 -0.84 14.15 7.03
N PRO A 101 -0.32 15.19 7.73
CA PRO A 101 -0.84 15.64 9.01
C PRO A 101 -2.23 16.28 8.95
N CYS A 102 -2.77 16.51 7.75
CA CYS A 102 -4.08 17.13 7.55
C CYS A 102 -5.23 16.14 7.39
N GLN A 103 -4.96 14.83 7.35
CA GLN A 103 -5.99 13.82 7.14
C GLN A 103 -6.85 13.57 8.39
N ASP A 104 -8.16 13.41 8.18
CA ASP A 104 -9.15 13.08 9.21
C ASP A 104 -9.01 11.62 9.69
N GLN A 105 -9.33 11.36 10.96
CA GLN A 105 -9.18 10.05 11.60
C GLN A 105 -10.02 8.96 10.90
N GLU A 106 -11.21 9.30 10.40
CA GLU A 106 -12.02 8.33 9.66
C GLU A 106 -11.36 7.93 8.32
N VAL A 107 -10.79 8.91 7.61
CA VAL A 107 -10.03 8.68 6.37
C VAL A 107 -8.82 7.79 6.65
N LEU A 108 -8.10 8.06 7.73
CA LEU A 108 -6.93 7.29 8.15
C LEU A 108 -7.29 5.84 8.49
N TYR A 109 -8.35 5.63 9.26
CA TYR A 109 -8.87 4.29 9.57
C TYR A 109 -9.19 3.49 8.31
N ARG A 110 -9.89 4.10 7.37
CA ARG A 110 -10.30 3.46 6.10
C ARG A 110 -9.12 3.20 5.17
N THR A 111 -8.17 4.12 5.14
CA THR A 111 -6.90 3.96 4.43
C THR A 111 -6.09 2.80 5.01
N ASN A 112 -6.08 2.61 6.33
CA ASN A 112 -5.41 1.46 6.96
C ASN A 112 -6.10 0.13 6.65
N GLN A 113 -7.43 0.10 6.63
CA GLN A 113 -8.18 -1.10 6.19
C GLN A 113 -7.81 -1.48 4.75
N LEU A 114 -7.75 -0.49 3.86
CA LEU A 114 -7.36 -0.70 2.47
C LEU A 114 -5.90 -1.18 2.37
N TYR A 115 -4.98 -0.51 3.05
CA TYR A 115 -3.58 -0.90 3.11
C TYR A 115 -3.39 -2.35 3.55
N THR A 116 -4.03 -2.76 4.65
CA THR A 116 -3.95 -4.12 5.20
C THR A 116 -4.44 -5.15 4.19
N LEU A 117 -5.62 -4.91 3.58
CA LEU A 117 -6.18 -5.77 2.54
C LEU A 117 -5.23 -5.91 1.34
N LEU A 118 -4.62 -4.82 0.90
CA LEU A 118 -3.70 -4.81 -0.24
C LEU A 118 -2.38 -5.51 0.09
N THR A 119 -1.82 -5.28 1.27
CA THR A 119 -0.57 -5.92 1.73
C THR A 119 -0.75 -7.44 1.81
N GLU A 120 -1.85 -7.90 2.41
CA GLU A 120 -2.19 -9.33 2.47
C GLU A 120 -2.40 -9.91 1.07
N PHE A 121 -3.17 -9.24 0.22
CA PHE A 121 -3.40 -9.73 -1.14
C PHE A 121 -2.11 -9.78 -1.96
N LEU A 122 -1.22 -8.80 -1.82
CA LEU A 122 0.04 -8.74 -2.57
C LEU A 122 1.14 -9.65 -2.00
N HIS A 123 0.93 -10.26 -0.83
CA HIS A 123 1.95 -11.02 -0.10
C HIS A 123 3.29 -10.26 -0.05
N VAL A 124 3.24 -8.99 0.30
CA VAL A 124 4.44 -8.17 0.41
C VAL A 124 5.26 -8.72 1.57
N PRO A 125 6.52 -9.13 1.37
CA PRO A 125 7.29 -9.66 2.49
C PRO A 125 7.66 -8.52 3.45
N THR A 126 7.76 -8.85 4.73
CA THR A 126 7.92 -7.87 5.82
C THR A 126 9.11 -6.94 5.62
N LEU A 127 10.24 -7.46 5.13
CA LEU A 127 11.44 -6.66 4.86
C LEU A 127 11.18 -5.57 3.81
N GLN A 128 10.36 -5.85 2.80
CA GLN A 128 9.98 -4.87 1.79
C GLN A 128 9.04 -3.81 2.37
N VAL A 129 8.12 -4.18 3.26
CA VAL A 129 7.26 -3.22 3.96
C VAL A 129 8.11 -2.25 4.78
N GLN A 130 9.10 -2.75 5.53
CA GLN A 130 10.03 -1.90 6.30
C GLN A 130 10.80 -0.93 5.41
N GLU A 131 11.35 -1.40 4.30
CA GLU A 131 12.13 -0.55 3.40
C GLU A 131 11.26 0.52 2.72
N GLU A 132 10.02 0.19 2.37
CA GLU A 132 9.06 1.17 1.85
C GLU A 132 8.71 2.23 2.88
N LEU A 133 8.43 1.82 4.12
CA LEU A 133 8.19 2.76 5.22
C LEU A 133 9.40 3.66 5.45
N ARG A 134 10.61 3.08 5.51
CA ARG A 134 11.87 3.84 5.66
C ARG A 134 12.06 4.85 4.53
N SER A 135 11.80 4.44 3.29
CA SER A 135 11.91 5.29 2.10
C SER A 135 10.91 6.46 2.15
N VAL A 136 9.64 6.18 2.45
CA VAL A 136 8.59 7.21 2.53
C VAL A 136 8.86 8.18 3.68
N VAL A 137 9.26 7.68 4.86
CA VAL A 137 9.61 8.52 6.02
C VAL A 137 10.82 9.41 5.70
N SER A 138 11.84 8.88 5.02
CA SER A 138 13.02 9.65 4.59
C SER A 138 12.66 10.72 3.54
N ALA A 139 11.75 10.41 2.62
CA ALA A 139 11.26 11.36 1.63
C ALA A 139 10.45 12.49 2.29
N ALA A 140 9.57 12.16 3.23
CA ALA A 140 8.81 13.13 4.02
C ALA A 140 9.72 14.03 4.87
N HIS A 141 10.78 13.46 5.47
CA HIS A 141 11.77 14.22 6.22
C HIS A 141 12.51 15.24 5.36
N SER A 142 12.88 14.85 4.14
CA SER A 142 13.58 15.73 3.20
C SER A 142 12.71 16.93 2.75
N GLN A 143 11.39 16.78 2.80
CA GLN A 143 10.43 17.84 2.45
C GLN A 143 10.11 18.77 3.63
N SER A 144 10.22 18.28 4.88
CA SER A 144 10.00 19.10 6.06
C SER A 144 11.22 19.97 6.36
N ARG A 145 11.05 21.30 6.33
CA ARG A 145 12.09 22.24 6.80
C ARG A 145 12.39 22.10 8.29
N ASN A 146 11.47 21.50 9.06
CA ASN A 146 11.64 21.21 10.47
C ASN A 146 12.12 19.77 10.61
N LYS A 147 13.34 19.59 11.14
CA LYS A 147 13.93 18.28 11.45
C LYS A 147 13.21 17.67 12.64
N ASP A 148 11.97 17.23 12.43
CA ASP A 148 11.09 16.79 13.49
C ASP A 148 11.61 15.49 14.11
N LEU A 149 11.82 15.51 15.45
CA LEU A 149 12.14 14.37 16.33
C LEU A 149 11.25 13.13 16.12
N VAL A 150 10.06 13.34 15.55
CA VAL A 150 9.06 12.33 15.24
C VAL A 150 9.55 11.39 14.15
N VAL A 151 10.24 11.92 13.12
CA VAL A 151 10.78 11.12 12.03
C VAL A 151 11.90 10.22 12.54
N GLU A 152 12.80 10.73 13.38
CA GLU A 152 13.86 9.90 13.95
C GLU A 152 13.31 8.79 14.85
N ARG A 153 12.28 9.09 15.64
CA ARG A 153 11.57 8.07 16.44
C ARG A 153 10.89 7.02 15.57
N LEU A 154 10.29 7.43 14.46
CA LEU A 154 9.69 6.52 13.50
C LEU A 154 10.72 5.60 12.84
N LEU A 155 11.85 6.14 12.41
CA LEU A 155 12.95 5.36 11.84
C LEU A 155 13.50 4.36 12.86
N ALA A 156 13.75 4.81 14.10
CA ALA A 156 14.20 3.94 15.18
C ALA A 156 13.21 2.80 15.48
N LEU A 157 11.91 3.09 15.45
CA LEU A 157 10.86 2.10 15.64
C LEU A 157 10.81 1.09 14.49
N VAL A 158 10.91 1.55 13.25
CA VAL A 158 10.99 0.67 12.06
C VAL A 158 12.22 -0.24 12.11
N ASP A 159 13.35 0.27 12.58
CA ASP A 159 14.61 -0.48 12.71
C ASP A 159 14.57 -1.50 13.86
N CYS A 160 13.82 -1.22 14.93
CA CYS A 160 13.71 -2.08 16.11
C CYS A 160 12.61 -3.14 15.98
N ALA A 161 11.65 -2.97 15.08
CA ALA A 161 10.55 -3.90 14.90
C ALA A 161 11.05 -5.25 14.33
N THR A 162 10.76 -6.35 15.03
CA THR A 162 11.10 -7.70 14.56
C THR A 162 10.10 -8.19 13.51
N ALA A 163 10.46 -9.20 12.71
CA ALA A 163 9.59 -9.75 11.67
C ALA A 163 8.21 -10.20 12.16
N ASN A 164 8.07 -10.56 13.45
CA ASN A 164 6.80 -10.94 14.07
C ASN A 164 6.01 -9.74 14.61
N ASP A 165 6.68 -8.66 15.02
CA ASP A 165 6.01 -7.44 15.52
C ASP A 165 5.51 -6.55 14.39
N LEU A 166 6.07 -6.68 13.19
CA LEU A 166 5.67 -5.87 12.03
C LEU A 166 4.33 -6.22 11.41
N PHE A 167 3.80 -7.41 11.67
CA PHE A 167 2.38 -7.67 11.38
C PHE A 167 1.45 -6.79 12.22
N ILE A 168 1.96 -6.22 13.33
CA ILE A 168 1.27 -5.33 14.26
C ILE A 168 1.69 -3.86 14.06
N PHE A 169 2.72 -3.56 13.25
CA PHE A 169 2.94 -2.20 12.70
C PHE A 169 1.85 -1.90 11.65
N GLU A 170 0.62 -1.81 12.13
CA GLU A 170 -0.48 -1.21 11.41
C GLU A 170 -0.13 0.27 11.18
N LEU A 171 -0.67 0.91 10.14
CA LEU A 171 -0.58 2.37 10.01
C LEU A 171 -1.12 3.09 11.27
N ASN A 172 -1.86 2.38 12.13
CA ASN A 172 -2.18 2.79 13.49
C ASN A 172 -0.98 3.26 14.31
N ASP A 173 0.18 2.60 14.27
CA ASP A 173 1.34 3.06 15.05
C ASP A 173 1.88 4.39 14.51
N LEU A 174 1.86 4.55 13.18
CA LEU A 174 2.11 5.83 12.52
C LEU A 174 1.08 6.90 12.94
N PHE A 175 -0.19 6.53 13.06
CA PHE A 175 -1.25 7.42 13.55
C PHE A 175 -1.06 7.83 15.01
N GLN A 176 -0.71 6.88 15.88
CA GLN A 176 -0.46 7.16 17.30
C GLN A 176 0.75 8.09 17.46
N LEU A 177 1.83 7.85 16.71
CA LEU A 177 3.03 8.69 16.75
C LEU A 177 2.78 10.11 16.22
N ARG A 178 1.94 10.25 15.19
CA ARG A 178 1.47 11.57 14.75
C ARG A 178 0.65 12.27 15.83
N HIS A 179 -0.20 11.55 16.54
CA HIS A 179 -1.00 12.14 17.62
C HIS A 179 -0.11 12.69 18.74
N VAL A 180 0.93 11.93 19.13
CA VAL A 180 1.93 12.39 20.12
C VAL A 180 2.70 13.61 19.62
N ALA A 181 3.04 13.67 18.32
CA ALA A 181 3.73 14.80 17.71
C ALA A 181 2.90 16.10 17.70
N ALA A 182 1.59 15.99 17.43
CA ALA A 182 0.70 17.15 17.35
C ALA A 182 0.50 17.84 18.71
N TRP A 183 0.65 17.12 19.83
CA TRP A 183 0.51 17.64 21.19
C TRP A 183 1.79 18.27 21.74
N ALA A 184 2.93 18.10 21.07
CA ALA A 184 4.22 18.62 21.50
C ALA A 184 4.54 20.02 20.93
N LYS A 185 3.58 20.66 20.24
CA LYS A 185 3.64 22.05 19.75
C LYS A 185 2.74 22.93 20.59
#